data_AF-A0A2T4WPC5-F1
#
_entry.id   AF-A0A2T4WPC5-F1
#
_cell.length_a   1.000
_cell.length_b   1.000
_cell.length_c   1.000
_cell.angle_alpha   90.00
_cell.angle_beta   90.00
_cell.angle_gamma   90.00
#
_symmetry.space_group_name_H-M   'P 1'
#
loop_
_entity.id
_entity.type
_entity.pdbx_description
1 polymer ?
#
loop_
_entity_poly.entity_id
_entity_poly.type
_entity_poly.pdbx_seq_one_letter_code
_entity_poly.pdbx_strand_id
1 'polypeptide(L)'
;MAQKDFEFYFQSFRKKAQLIEEFERNNRLFSLALDDALTEESAKAWRALWFINQIVSPAVAEEIYKVYDPLIVRLENEDPSLQRELLKLLQSINLPEKWESYLFNQAQKIWEKLTNIPSTRVQALYCMLKIASKYPELKTEIALYNESSYLEGLSPGIKRQVHRLFQKL
;
A
#
# COMPACT_ATOMS: atom_id res chain seq x y z
N MET A 1 8.92 -32.26 11.59
CA MET A 1 7.99 -31.85 10.52
C MET A 1 8.53 -30.52 9.98
N ALA A 2 8.93 -30.44 8.71
CA ALA A 2 9.51 -29.21 8.17
C ALA A 2 8.47 -28.08 8.27
N GLN A 3 8.86 -26.96 8.88
CA GLN A 3 8.01 -25.78 8.95
C GLN A 3 7.87 -25.23 7.53
N LYS A 4 6.66 -25.29 6.98
CA LYS A 4 6.32 -24.74 5.66
C LYS A 4 6.38 -23.21 5.73
N ASP A 5 7.04 -22.60 4.77
CA ASP A 5 7.13 -21.14 4.62
C ASP A 5 5.94 -20.60 3.81
N PHE A 6 5.79 -19.29 3.76
CA PHE A 6 4.72 -18.62 3.01
C PHE A 6 4.70 -19.02 1.52
N GLU A 7 5.88 -19.17 0.90
CA GLU A 7 6.00 -19.52 -0.51
C GLU A 7 5.40 -20.90 -0.81
N PHE A 8 5.61 -21.88 0.07
CA PHE A 8 4.94 -23.19 -0.02
C PHE A 8 3.41 -23.05 -0.04
N TYR A 9 2.85 -22.23 0.85
CA TYR A 9 1.41 -22.02 0.93
C TYR A 9 0.91 -21.27 -0.32
N PHE A 10 1.58 -20.20 -0.72
CA PHE A 10 1.21 -19.41 -1.90
C PHE A 10 1.08 -20.27 -3.17
N GLN A 11 2.02 -21.18 -3.40
CA GLN A 11 2.00 -22.09 -4.55
C GLN A 11 0.95 -23.20 -4.45
N SER A 12 0.45 -23.48 -3.23
CA SER A 12 -0.50 -24.57 -2.97
C SER A 12 -1.96 -24.20 -3.24
N PHE A 13 -2.30 -22.91 -3.32
CA PHE A 13 -3.70 -22.47 -3.52
C PHE A 13 -3.95 -21.96 -4.94
N ARG A 14 -4.93 -22.57 -5.62
CA ARG A 14 -5.35 -22.18 -6.99
C ARG A 14 -6.47 -21.14 -7.01
N LYS A 15 -7.18 -20.94 -5.88
CA LYS A 15 -8.34 -20.04 -5.78
C LYS A 15 -8.19 -19.10 -4.59
N LYS A 16 -8.35 -17.79 -4.82
CA LYS A 16 -8.27 -16.72 -3.80
C LYS A 16 -9.18 -16.97 -2.58
N ALA A 17 -10.40 -17.48 -2.80
CA ALA A 17 -11.35 -17.71 -1.70
C ALA A 17 -10.89 -18.80 -0.71
N GLN A 18 -10.30 -19.90 -1.21
CA GLN A 18 -9.77 -20.98 -0.37
C GLN A 18 -8.56 -20.52 0.43
N LEU A 19 -7.76 -19.66 -0.18
CA LEU A 19 -6.63 -19.01 0.45
C LEU A 19 -7.11 -18.06 1.57
N ILE A 20 -8.16 -17.27 1.37
CA ILE A 20 -8.73 -16.44 2.45
C ILE A 20 -9.26 -17.31 3.60
N GLU A 21 -10.03 -18.34 3.27
CA GLU A 21 -10.70 -19.22 4.25
C GLU A 21 -9.70 -20.01 5.12
N GLU A 22 -8.61 -20.51 4.55
CA GLU A 22 -7.56 -21.19 5.32
C GLU A 22 -6.86 -20.22 6.28
N PHE A 23 -6.76 -18.94 5.91
CA PHE A 23 -6.05 -17.93 6.69
C PHE A 23 -6.91 -17.38 7.83
N GLU A 24 -8.21 -17.17 7.62
CA GLU A 24 -9.14 -16.86 8.72
C GLU A 24 -9.13 -17.95 9.81
N ARG A 25 -8.81 -19.19 9.42
CA ARG A 25 -8.64 -20.32 10.35
C ARG A 25 -7.23 -20.42 10.95
N ASN A 26 -6.23 -19.73 10.38
CA ASN A 26 -4.82 -19.91 10.73
C ASN A 26 -4.01 -18.59 10.70
N ASN A 27 -4.08 -17.84 11.80
CA ASN A 27 -3.33 -16.58 11.99
C ASN A 27 -1.82 -16.70 11.77
N ARG A 28 -1.22 -17.90 11.93
CA ARG A 28 0.24 -18.09 11.76
C ARG A 28 0.71 -17.78 10.35
N LEU A 29 -0.10 -18.06 9.33
CA LEU A 29 0.28 -17.78 7.95
C LEU A 29 0.32 -16.29 7.65
N PHE A 30 -0.56 -15.51 8.27
CA PHE A 30 -0.56 -14.06 8.16
C PHE A 30 0.73 -13.48 8.78
N SER A 31 1.12 -13.96 9.97
CA SER A 31 2.37 -13.56 10.61
C SER A 31 3.60 -13.88 9.74
N LEU A 32 3.66 -15.06 9.13
CA LEU A 32 4.75 -15.41 8.20
C LEU A 32 4.79 -14.50 6.97
N ALA A 33 3.64 -14.11 6.43
CA ALA A 33 3.59 -13.16 5.32
C ALA A 33 4.04 -11.76 5.76
N LEU A 34 3.74 -11.32 6.99
CA LEU A 34 4.25 -10.07 7.52
C LEU A 34 5.78 -10.10 7.71
N ASP A 35 6.32 -11.22 8.22
CA ASP A 35 7.76 -11.40 8.33
C ASP A 35 8.42 -11.30 6.94
N ASP A 36 7.85 -11.98 5.94
CA ASP A 36 8.35 -11.94 4.57
C ASP A 36 8.24 -10.55 3.92
N ALA A 37 7.16 -9.80 4.22
CA ALA A 37 6.99 -8.41 3.79
C ALA A 37 8.06 -7.48 4.36
N LEU A 38 8.70 -7.85 5.46
CA LEU A 38 9.78 -7.10 6.12
C LEU A 38 11.19 -7.60 5.74
N THR A 39 11.31 -8.57 4.85
CA THR A 39 12.62 -9.02 4.35
C THR A 39 13.23 -8.04 3.35
N GLU A 40 14.55 -8.00 3.20
CA GLU A 40 15.23 -7.18 2.18
C GLU A 40 15.13 -7.78 0.76
N GLU A 41 14.65 -9.03 0.63
CA GLU A 41 14.46 -9.68 -0.65
C GLU A 41 13.22 -9.13 -1.37
N SER A 42 13.41 -8.13 -2.23
CA SER A 42 12.31 -7.37 -2.86
C SER A 42 11.25 -8.24 -3.53
N ALA A 43 11.66 -9.33 -4.19
CA ALA A 43 10.73 -10.23 -4.88
C ALA A 43 9.84 -11.01 -3.90
N LYS A 44 10.39 -11.40 -2.75
CA LYS A 44 9.67 -12.10 -1.68
C LYS A 44 8.76 -11.13 -0.92
N ALA A 45 9.30 -9.99 -0.52
CA ALA A 45 8.55 -8.92 0.13
C ALA A 45 7.37 -8.44 -0.73
N TRP A 46 7.58 -8.30 -2.05
CA TRP A 46 6.52 -7.91 -2.98
C TRP A 46 5.38 -8.93 -3.04
N ARG A 47 5.70 -10.23 -3.14
CA ARG A 47 4.69 -11.30 -3.15
C ARG A 47 3.91 -11.33 -1.84
N ALA A 48 4.61 -11.19 -0.72
CA ALA A 48 4.03 -11.16 0.61
C ALA A 48 3.06 -9.96 0.78
N LEU A 49 3.48 -8.75 0.41
CA LEU A 49 2.62 -7.55 0.46
C LEU A 49 1.44 -7.64 -0.49
N TRP A 50 1.66 -8.07 -1.74
CA TRP A 50 0.59 -8.29 -2.70
C TRP A 50 -0.46 -9.23 -2.11
N PHE A 51 0.01 -10.31 -1.48
CA PHE A 51 -0.82 -11.29 -0.83
C PHE A 51 -1.59 -10.73 0.37
N ILE A 52 -0.92 -10.04 1.29
CA ILE A 52 -1.56 -9.37 2.44
C ILE A 52 -2.66 -8.43 1.95
N ASN A 53 -2.39 -7.63 0.92
CA ASN A 53 -3.38 -6.74 0.30
C ASN A 53 -4.62 -7.47 -0.26
N GLN A 54 -4.53 -8.77 -0.56
CA GLN A 54 -5.68 -9.56 -1.01
C GLN A 54 -6.62 -9.98 0.11
N ILE A 55 -6.11 -10.01 1.35
CA ILE A 55 -6.76 -10.65 2.49
C ILE A 55 -6.93 -9.73 3.70
N VAL A 56 -6.36 -8.52 3.66
CA VAL A 56 -6.45 -7.54 4.74
C VAL A 56 -7.92 -7.27 5.08
N SER A 57 -8.24 -7.44 6.36
CA SER A 57 -9.57 -7.30 6.91
C SER A 57 -9.47 -6.80 8.36
N PRO A 58 -10.57 -6.32 8.96
CA PRO A 58 -10.57 -5.93 10.37
C PRO A 58 -10.10 -7.05 11.31
N ALA A 59 -10.31 -8.33 10.97
CA ALA A 59 -9.93 -9.47 11.79
C ALA A 59 -8.40 -9.68 11.88
N VAL A 60 -7.65 -9.28 10.86
CA VAL A 60 -6.18 -9.44 10.79
C VAL A 60 -5.42 -8.11 10.94
N ALA A 61 -6.14 -6.99 11.07
CA ALA A 61 -5.55 -5.66 11.20
C ALA A 61 -4.67 -5.53 12.45
N GLU A 62 -5.01 -6.22 13.53
CA GLU A 62 -4.23 -6.22 14.78
C GLU A 62 -2.79 -6.71 14.57
N GLU A 63 -2.58 -7.72 13.73
CA GLU A 63 -1.24 -8.21 13.41
C GLU A 63 -0.44 -7.17 12.61
N ILE A 64 -1.08 -6.41 11.72
CA ILE A 64 -0.42 -5.31 11.00
C ILE A 64 -0.03 -4.20 11.98
N TYR A 65 -0.88 -3.89 12.97
CA TYR A 65 -0.58 -2.89 13.99
C TYR A 65 0.61 -3.24 14.89
N LYS A 66 1.07 -4.48 14.91
CA LYS A 66 2.32 -4.86 15.59
C LYS A 66 3.56 -4.45 14.82
N VAL A 67 3.46 -4.23 13.51
CA VAL A 67 4.60 -4.08 12.59
C VAL A 67 4.46 -2.95 11.57
N TYR A 68 3.50 -2.04 11.73
CA TYR A 68 3.28 -0.97 10.75
C TYR A 68 4.41 0.07 10.73
N ASP A 69 5.10 0.31 11.85
CA ASP A 69 6.26 1.20 11.96
C ASP A 69 7.39 0.84 10.98
N PRO A 70 7.89 -0.41 10.92
CA PRO A 70 8.89 -0.78 9.92
C PRO A 70 8.31 -0.79 8.49
N LEU A 71 7.05 -1.16 8.29
CA LEU A 71 6.42 -1.13 6.96
C LEU A 71 6.37 0.28 6.36
N ILE A 72 6.02 1.28 7.17
CA ILE A 72 5.93 2.66 6.70
C ILE A 72 7.30 3.29 6.47
N VAL A 73 8.30 3.01 7.32
CA VAL A 73 9.69 3.49 7.14
C VAL A 73 10.29 2.95 5.85
N ARG A 74 9.94 1.72 5.46
CA ARG A 74 10.43 1.14 4.20
C ARG A 74 10.02 1.91 2.95
N LEU A 75 8.88 2.62 2.94
CA LEU A 75 8.42 3.34 1.75
C LEU A 75 9.49 4.23 1.09
N GLU A 76 10.35 4.86 1.89
CA GLU A 76 11.29 5.88 1.43
C GLU A 76 12.33 5.35 0.42
N ASN A 77 12.75 4.08 0.54
CA ASN A 77 13.91 3.55 -0.18
C ASN A 77 13.59 2.41 -1.14
N GLU A 78 12.32 2.06 -1.30
CA GLU A 78 11.92 0.87 -2.05
C GLU A 78 11.65 1.16 -3.52
N ASP A 79 11.68 0.11 -4.34
CA ASP A 79 11.34 0.24 -5.74
C ASP A 79 9.83 0.60 -5.92
N PRO A 80 9.44 1.26 -7.03
CA PRO A 80 8.07 1.72 -7.22
C PRO A 80 7.00 0.61 -7.13
N SER A 81 7.33 -0.64 -7.43
CA SER A 81 6.40 -1.77 -7.36
C SER A 81 6.10 -2.14 -5.92
N LEU A 82 7.13 -2.20 -5.08
CA LEU A 82 6.98 -2.46 -3.65
C LEU A 82 6.34 -1.29 -2.93
N GLN A 83 6.75 -0.04 -3.24
CA GLN A 83 6.09 1.17 -2.74
C GLN A 83 4.58 1.14 -2.98
N ARG A 84 4.14 0.72 -4.17
CA ARG A 84 2.72 0.62 -4.49
C ARG A 84 1.97 -0.37 -3.59
N GLU A 85 2.56 -1.54 -3.30
CA GLU A 85 1.91 -2.53 -2.44
C GLU A 85 1.94 -2.10 -0.96
N LEU A 86 3.01 -1.45 -0.49
CA LEU A 86 3.06 -0.81 0.84
C LEU A 86 1.98 0.28 0.99
N LEU A 87 1.85 1.18 0.00
CA LEU A 87 0.84 2.24 0.03
C LEU A 87 -0.58 1.68 0.10
N LYS A 88 -0.90 0.60 -0.65
CA LYS A 88 -2.20 -0.07 -0.56
C LYS A 88 -2.47 -0.62 0.84
N LEU A 89 -1.47 -1.29 1.43
CA LEU A 89 -1.59 -1.88 2.76
C LEU A 89 -1.83 -0.80 3.80
N LEU A 90 -0.99 0.23 3.82
CA LEU A 90 -1.09 1.34 4.76
C LEU A 90 -2.37 2.15 4.57
N GLN A 91 -2.89 2.24 3.34
CA GLN A 91 -4.21 2.82 3.05
C GLN A 91 -5.36 1.93 3.57
N SER A 92 -5.17 0.63 3.77
CA SER A 92 -6.25 -0.27 4.22
C SER A 92 -6.45 -0.28 5.74
N ILE A 93 -5.51 0.27 6.52
CA ILE A 93 -5.54 0.30 7.99
C ILE A 93 -5.75 1.72 8.53
N ASN A 94 -6.02 1.83 9.83
CA ASN A 94 -6.06 3.11 10.54
C ASN A 94 -4.73 3.36 11.23
N LEU A 95 -3.98 4.34 10.73
CA LEU A 95 -2.71 4.74 11.34
C LEU A 95 -2.95 5.77 12.44
N PRO A 96 -2.11 5.80 13.50
CA PRO A 96 -2.04 6.93 14.41
C PRO A 96 -1.59 8.20 13.67
N GLU A 97 -2.04 9.37 14.12
CA GLU A 97 -1.78 10.68 13.52
C GLU A 97 -0.31 10.92 13.16
N LYS A 98 0.63 10.59 14.08
CA LYS A 98 2.08 10.70 13.83
C LYS A 98 2.50 10.02 12.52
N TRP A 99 1.95 8.84 12.26
CA TRP A 99 2.28 8.03 11.10
C TRP A 99 1.45 8.40 9.87
N GLU A 100 0.28 9.01 10.05
CA GLU A 100 -0.46 9.63 8.94
C GLU A 100 0.35 10.79 8.34
N SER A 101 0.91 11.67 9.17
CA SER A 101 1.76 12.76 8.70
C SER A 101 3.00 12.25 7.96
N TYR A 102 3.64 11.18 8.46
CA TYR A 102 4.77 10.56 7.77
C TYR A 102 4.36 9.92 6.43
N LEU A 103 3.24 9.17 6.41
CA LEU A 103 2.71 8.57 5.18
C LEU A 103 2.37 9.63 4.14
N PHE A 104 1.77 10.74 4.55
CA PHE A 104 1.44 11.86 3.68
C PHE A 104 2.68 12.39 2.97
N ASN A 105 3.73 12.72 3.74
CA ASN A 105 4.98 13.24 3.21
C ASN A 105 5.65 12.26 2.22
N GLN A 106 5.64 10.96 2.53
CA GLN A 106 6.19 9.95 1.61
C GLN A 106 5.32 9.81 0.35
N ALA A 107 4.00 9.82 0.49
CA ALA A 107 3.08 9.77 -0.65
C ALA A 107 3.24 11.00 -1.56
N GLN A 108 3.44 12.19 -0.99
CA GLN A 108 3.74 13.41 -1.73
C GLN A 108 5.02 13.25 -2.55
N LYS A 109 6.14 12.85 -1.93
CA LYS A 109 7.41 12.59 -2.65
C LYS A 109 7.23 11.61 -3.80
N ILE A 110 6.45 10.53 -3.60
CA ILE A 110 6.17 9.53 -4.63
C ILE A 110 5.34 10.13 -5.78
N TRP A 111 4.35 10.98 -5.46
CA TRP A 111 3.51 11.65 -6.44
C TRP A 111 4.30 12.66 -7.30
N GLU A 112 5.15 13.47 -6.67
CA GLU A 112 5.94 14.52 -7.33
C GLU A 112 7.04 13.95 -8.23
N LYS A 113 7.55 12.75 -7.94
CA LYS A 113 8.56 12.07 -8.76
C LYS A 113 7.97 11.56 -10.08
N LEU A 114 8.01 12.40 -11.11
CA LEU A 114 7.41 12.12 -12.43
C LEU A 114 7.97 10.87 -13.13
N THR A 115 9.18 10.43 -12.77
CA THR A 115 9.82 9.20 -13.27
C THR A 115 9.25 7.92 -12.65
N ASN A 116 8.44 8.02 -11.58
CA ASN A 116 7.76 6.86 -11.01
C ASN A 116 6.68 6.33 -11.96
N ILE A 117 6.44 5.02 -11.87
CA ILE A 117 5.40 4.35 -12.65
C ILE A 117 4.03 4.97 -12.31
N PRO A 118 3.17 5.28 -13.31
CA PRO A 118 1.88 5.95 -13.09
C PRO A 118 0.97 5.27 -12.04
N SER A 119 0.99 3.94 -11.96
CA SER A 119 0.19 3.20 -10.97
C SER A 119 0.64 3.42 -9.53
N THR A 120 1.94 3.65 -9.31
CA THR A 120 2.49 3.93 -7.98
C THR A 120 2.14 5.35 -7.58
N ARG A 121 2.26 6.29 -8.52
CA ARG A 121 1.88 7.70 -8.31
C ARG A 121 0.40 7.82 -7.94
N VAL A 122 -0.52 7.24 -8.72
CA VAL A 122 -1.95 7.34 -8.38
C VAL A 122 -2.28 6.70 -7.03
N GLN A 123 -1.58 5.63 -6.64
CA GLN A 123 -1.74 5.02 -5.33
C GLN A 123 -1.29 5.95 -4.20
N ALA A 124 -0.24 6.74 -4.42
CA ALA A 124 0.19 7.76 -3.47
C ALA A 124 -0.86 8.88 -3.33
N LEU A 125 -1.44 9.33 -4.45
CA LEU A 125 -2.55 10.29 -4.42
C LEU A 125 -3.75 9.74 -3.63
N TYR A 126 -4.08 8.46 -3.78
CA TYR A 126 -5.11 7.80 -2.99
C TYR A 126 -4.83 7.84 -1.48
N CYS A 127 -3.58 7.66 -1.06
CA CYS A 127 -3.18 7.80 0.34
C CYS A 127 -3.35 9.24 0.83
N MET A 128 -2.85 10.24 0.07
CA MET A 128 -2.99 11.65 0.43
C MET A 128 -4.46 12.06 0.58
N LEU A 129 -5.33 11.64 -0.36
CA LEU A 129 -6.77 11.94 -0.30
C LEU A 129 -7.47 11.25 0.87
N LYS A 130 -7.07 10.02 1.22
CA LYS A 130 -7.60 9.34 2.42
C LYS A 130 -7.26 10.15 3.67
N ILE A 131 -6.02 10.62 3.80
CA ILE A 131 -5.58 11.42 4.96
C ILE A 131 -6.32 12.78 4.97
N ALA A 132 -6.43 13.46 3.83
CA ALA A 132 -7.15 14.73 3.71
C ALA A 132 -8.67 14.63 3.97
N SER A 133 -9.24 13.42 3.95
CA SER A 133 -10.62 13.22 4.43
C SER A 133 -10.77 13.39 5.94
N LYS A 134 -9.69 13.17 6.70
CA LYS A 134 -9.60 13.42 8.14
C LYS A 134 -9.14 14.84 8.47
N TYR A 135 -8.29 15.41 7.61
CA TYR A 135 -7.68 16.74 7.73
C TYR A 135 -8.03 17.62 6.51
N PRO A 136 -9.23 18.22 6.45
CA PRO A 136 -9.74 18.91 5.26
C PRO A 136 -8.89 20.07 4.76
N GLU A 137 -8.08 20.69 5.63
CA GLU A 137 -7.13 21.74 5.29
C GLU A 137 -6.10 21.28 4.24
N LEU A 138 -5.75 19.99 4.22
CA LEU A 138 -4.81 19.41 3.24
C LEU A 138 -5.39 19.36 1.83
N LYS A 139 -6.72 19.48 1.67
CA LYS A 139 -7.37 19.44 0.35
C LYS A 139 -6.90 20.57 -0.56
N THR A 140 -6.68 21.76 0.01
CA THR A 140 -6.20 22.93 -0.75
C THR A 140 -4.81 22.68 -1.31
N GLU A 141 -3.92 22.08 -0.53
CA GLU A 141 -2.59 21.71 -0.98
C GLU A 141 -2.65 20.62 -2.06
N ILE A 142 -3.43 19.56 -1.82
CA ILE A 142 -3.56 18.46 -2.78
C ILE A 142 -4.12 18.98 -4.12
N ALA A 143 -5.03 19.95 -4.12
CA ALA A 143 -5.61 20.50 -5.35
C ALA A 143 -4.54 21.07 -6.31
N LEU A 144 -3.42 21.58 -5.80
CA LEU A 144 -2.29 22.08 -6.61
C LEU A 144 -1.63 20.96 -7.42
N TYR A 145 -1.73 19.71 -6.98
CA TYR A 145 -1.23 18.55 -7.70
C TYR A 145 -2.04 18.17 -8.95
N ASN A 146 -3.15 18.85 -9.22
CA ASN A 146 -3.92 18.70 -10.48
C ASN A 146 -3.37 19.57 -11.63
N GLU A 147 -2.32 20.36 -11.39
CA GLU A 147 -1.63 21.11 -12.44
C GLU A 147 -1.00 20.19 -13.49
N SER A 148 -0.94 20.65 -14.74
CA SER A 148 -0.50 19.83 -15.88
C SER A 148 0.90 19.25 -15.71
N SER A 149 1.81 19.98 -15.05
CA SER A 149 3.19 19.56 -14.74
C SER A 149 3.23 18.27 -13.91
N TYR A 150 2.37 18.14 -12.90
CA TYR A 150 2.26 16.93 -12.10
C TYR A 150 1.54 15.80 -12.83
N LEU A 151 0.80 16.07 -13.90
CA LEU A 151 0.13 15.04 -14.71
C LEU A 151 1.02 14.47 -15.82
N GLU A 152 2.22 15.01 -16.01
CA GLU A 152 3.20 14.48 -16.95
C GLU A 152 3.63 13.05 -16.58
N GLY A 153 3.93 12.23 -17.59
CA GLY A 153 4.29 10.82 -17.43
C GLY A 153 3.12 9.87 -17.12
N LEU A 154 1.94 10.38 -16.76
CA LEU A 154 0.77 9.53 -16.53
C LEU A 154 0.19 8.97 -17.84
N SER A 155 -0.20 7.70 -17.84
CA SER A 155 -0.92 7.11 -18.97
C SER A 155 -2.33 7.72 -19.12
N PRO A 156 -2.93 7.69 -20.31
CA PRO A 156 -4.29 8.24 -20.52
C PRO A 156 -5.34 7.65 -19.59
N GLY A 157 -5.22 6.36 -19.25
CA GLY A 157 -6.10 5.69 -18.29
C GLY A 157 -5.98 6.27 -16.89
N ILE A 158 -4.75 6.45 -16.41
CA ILE A 158 -4.48 7.01 -15.08
C ILE A 158 -4.84 8.49 -15.02
N LYS A 159 -4.59 9.28 -16.08
CA LYS A 159 -5.03 10.69 -16.14
C LYS A 159 -6.54 10.83 -15.92
N ARG A 160 -7.34 9.99 -16.61
CA ARG A 160 -8.81 9.96 -16.40
C ARG A 160 -9.19 9.61 -14.96
N GLN A 161 -8.48 8.68 -14.35
CA GLN A 161 -8.69 8.31 -12.95
C GLN A 161 -8.37 9.48 -12.00
N VAL A 162 -7.21 10.11 -12.19
CA VAL A 162 -6.76 11.27 -11.41
C VAL A 162 -7.74 12.44 -11.50
N HIS A 163 -8.19 12.80 -12.71
CA HIS A 163 -9.19 13.85 -12.87
C HIS A 163 -10.50 13.56 -12.12
N ARG A 164 -10.96 12.30 -12.10
CA ARG A 164 -12.14 11.91 -11.31
C ARG A 164 -11.91 12.02 -9.80
N LEU A 165 -10.67 11.89 -9.33
CA LEU A 165 -10.35 12.08 -7.92
C LEU A 165 -10.38 13.57 -7.56
N PHE A 166 -9.78 14.42 -8.38
CA PHE A 166 -9.80 15.87 -8.18
C PHE A 166 -11.20 16.49 -8.28
N GLN A 167 -12.10 15.90 -9.07
CA GLN A 167 -13.51 16.32 -9.11
C GLN A 167 -14.28 16.05 -7.80
N LYS A 168 -13.74 15.22 -6.89
CA LYS A 168 -14.38 14.83 -5.63
C LYS A 168 -13.78 15.52 -4.40
N LEU A 169 -12.74 16.33 -4.59
CA LEU A 169 -12.08 17.08 -3.51
C LEU A 169 -12.99 18.19 -2.98
#